data_AF-A0A6M7XV29-F1
#
_entry.id   AF-A0A6M7XV29-F1
#
_cell.length_a   1.000
_cell.length_b   1.000
_cell.length_c   1.000
_cell.angle_alpha   90.00
_cell.angle_beta   90.00
_cell.angle_gamma   90.00
#
_symmetry.space_group_name_H-M   'P 1'
#
loop_
_entity.id
_entity.type
_entity.pdbx_description
1 polymer ?
#
loop_
_entity_poly.entity_id
_entity_poly.type
_entity_poly.pdbx_seq_one_letter_code
_entity_poly.pdbx_strand_id
1 'polypeptide(L)'
;MIRGLLAEFGIDIPEGLERAPKLARQIAAKKSALDVPAMALQVLCLLCEQVLDTHARLQTIDRSILAQQRTNDVARRLSTIPGIGPIGATALAASVADPGRFRSGREFAA
;
A
#
# COMPACT_ATOMS: atom_id res chain seq x y z
N MET A 1 -6.76 -3.73 -13.91
CA MET A 1 -7.88 -3.22 -14.72
C MET A 1 -7.50 -2.01 -15.56
N ILE A 2 -7.06 -0.88 -14.98
CA ILE A 2 -6.70 0.35 -15.74
C ILE A 2 -5.68 0.11 -16.85
N ARG A 3 -4.60 -0.64 -16.58
CA ARG A 3 -3.60 -0.98 -17.61
C ARG A 3 -4.19 -1.77 -18.77
N GLY A 4 -5.06 -2.73 -18.48
CA GLY A 4 -5.73 -3.53 -19.51
C GLY A 4 -6.64 -2.68 -20.38
N LEU A 5 -7.45 -1.82 -19.76
CA LEU A 5 -8.33 -0.89 -20.47
C LEU A 5 -7.55 0.07 -21.36
N LEU A 6 -6.42 0.60 -20.90
CA LEU A 6 -5.56 1.48 -21.70
C LEU A 6 -4.84 0.71 -22.82
N ALA A 7 -4.43 -0.54 -22.58
CA ALA A 7 -3.80 -1.38 -23.59
C ALA A 7 -4.76 -1.72 -24.75
N GLU A 8 -6.07 -1.80 -24.54
CA GLU A 8 -7.07 -1.95 -25.61
C GLU A 8 -7.05 -0.78 -26.61
N PHE A 9 -6.57 0.39 -26.17
CA PHE A 9 -6.39 1.58 -27.00
C PHE A 9 -4.92 1.82 -27.39
N GLY A 10 -4.04 0.83 -27.19
CA GLY A 10 -2.61 0.93 -27.52
C GLY A 10 -1.79 1.81 -26.57
N ILE A 11 -2.35 2.16 -25.40
CA ILE A 11 -1.70 3.02 -24.42
C ILE A 11 -1.06 2.15 -23.33
N ASP A 12 0.28 2.08 -23.34
CA ASP A 12 1.02 1.41 -22.26
C ASP A 12 1.26 2.36 -21.08
N ILE A 13 1.18 1.83 -19.87
CA ILE A 13 1.36 2.60 -18.64
C ILE A 13 2.41 2.01 -17.73
N PRO A 14 3.26 2.86 -17.11
CA PRO A 14 4.34 2.38 -16.27
C PRO A 14 3.82 1.68 -15.01
N GLU A 15 4.42 0.53 -14.70
CA GLU A 15 4.17 -0.22 -13.47
C GLU A 15 4.90 0.42 -12.27
N GLY A 16 4.30 0.30 -11.09
CA GLY A 16 4.95 0.62 -9.82
C GLY A 16 4.05 1.35 -8.83
N LEU A 17 4.33 1.13 -7.54
CA LEU A 17 3.61 1.69 -6.40
C LEU A 17 3.52 3.23 -6.41
N GLU A 18 4.52 3.92 -6.97
CA GLU A 18 4.49 5.38 -7.10
C GLU A 18 4.00 5.87 -8.46
N ARG A 19 4.31 5.11 -9.53
CA ARG A 19 4.04 5.51 -10.91
C ARG A 19 2.55 5.40 -11.25
N ALA A 20 1.89 4.33 -10.81
CA ALA A 20 0.47 4.11 -11.06
C ALA A 20 -0.43 5.17 -10.38
N PRO A 21 -0.27 5.50 -9.08
CA PRO A 21 -1.04 6.60 -8.47
C PRO A 21 -0.72 7.96 -9.09
N LYS A 22 0.53 8.21 -9.50
CA LYS A 22 0.90 9.46 -10.17
C LYS A 22 0.15 9.64 -11.49
N LEU A 23 0.08 8.60 -12.31
CA LEU A 23 -0.69 8.61 -13.54
C LEU A 23 -2.19 8.75 -13.26
N ALA A 24 -2.72 8.02 -12.28
CA ALA A 24 -4.12 8.14 -11.89
C ALA A 24 -4.50 9.58 -11.50
N ARG A 25 -3.62 10.31 -10.79
CA ARG A 25 -3.83 11.75 -10.51
C ARG A 25 -3.85 12.60 -11.77
N GLN A 26 -3.01 12.31 -12.76
CA GLN A 26 -2.96 13.07 -14.01
C GLN A 26 -4.24 12.87 -14.84
N ILE A 27 -4.73 11.63 -14.89
CA ILE A 27 -5.99 11.27 -15.58
C ILE A 27 -7.18 11.91 -14.86
N ALA A 28 -7.31 11.73 -13.55
CA ALA A 28 -8.40 12.30 -12.76
C ALA A 28 -8.42 13.84 -12.81
N ALA A 29 -7.25 14.48 -12.84
CA ALA A 29 -7.13 15.94 -12.98
C ALA A 29 -7.38 16.46 -14.41
N LYS A 30 -7.76 15.60 -15.36
CA LYS A 30 -7.89 15.93 -16.80
C LYS A 30 -6.64 16.57 -17.40
N LYS A 31 -5.46 16.27 -16.84
CA LYS A 31 -4.16 16.79 -17.30
C LYS A 31 -3.51 15.87 -18.34
N SER A 32 -4.08 14.70 -18.58
CA SER A 32 -3.62 13.75 -19.60
C SER A 32 -4.59 13.78 -20.77
N ALA A 33 -4.10 14.15 -21.95
CA ALA A 33 -4.84 13.98 -23.21
C ALA A 33 -4.69 12.51 -23.65
N LEU A 34 -5.54 11.63 -23.12
CA LEU A 34 -5.64 10.25 -23.59
C LEU A 34 -6.52 10.24 -24.84
N ASP A 35 -6.01 9.66 -25.92
CA ASP A 35 -6.76 9.45 -27.15
C ASP A 35 -7.66 8.21 -27.01
N VAL A 36 -8.76 8.37 -26.27
CA VAL A 36 -9.71 7.29 -25.96
C VAL A 36 -11.16 7.79 -26.11
N PRO A 37 -12.12 6.91 -26.44
CA PRO A 37 -13.53 7.28 -26.49
C PRO A 37 -14.03 7.89 -25.17
N ALA A 38 -14.99 8.81 -25.26
CA ALA A 38 -15.51 9.52 -24.08
C ALA A 38 -16.04 8.58 -22.98
N MET A 39 -16.66 7.46 -23.36
CA MET A 39 -17.13 6.44 -22.41
C MET A 39 -15.95 5.75 -21.70
N ALA A 40 -14.89 5.40 -22.42
CA ALA A 40 -13.69 4.82 -21.84
C ALA A 40 -13.02 5.82 -20.88
N LEU A 41 -12.99 7.11 -21.24
CA LEU A 41 -12.46 8.16 -20.37
C LEU A 41 -13.26 8.28 -19.06
N GLN A 42 -14.59 8.16 -19.09
CA GLN A 42 -15.42 8.17 -17.88
C GLN A 42 -15.09 7.00 -16.95
N VAL A 43 -14.96 5.79 -17.50
CA VAL A 43 -14.58 4.60 -16.73
C VAL A 43 -13.16 4.75 -16.18
N LEU A 44 -12.21 5.26 -16.96
CA LEU A 44 -10.84 5.52 -16.52
C LEU A 44 -10.78 6.51 -15.36
N CYS A 45 -11.55 7.61 -15.42
CA CYS A 45 -11.63 8.57 -14.33
C CYS A 45 -12.14 7.92 -13.05
N LEU A 46 -13.24 7.15 -13.12
CA LEU A 46 -13.81 6.44 -11.97
C LEU A 46 -12.78 5.47 -11.34
N LEU A 47 -12.10 4.67 -12.16
CA LEU A 47 -11.08 3.73 -11.68
C LEU A 47 -9.88 4.46 -11.07
N CYS A 48 -9.46 5.59 -11.66
CA CYS A 48 -8.37 6.40 -11.12
C CYS A 48 -8.74 6.99 -9.76
N GLU A 49 -9.95 7.51 -9.59
CA GLU A 49 -10.44 8.00 -8.29
C GLU A 49 -10.44 6.91 -7.22
N GLN A 50 -10.91 5.70 -7.56
CA GLN A 50 -10.89 4.55 -6.64
C GLN A 50 -9.46 4.17 -6.21
N VAL A 51 -8.51 4.18 -7.15
CA VAL A 51 -7.09 3.93 -6.84
C VAL A 51 -6.55 4.98 -5.88
N LEU A 52 -6.88 6.26 -6.11
CA LEU A 52 -6.40 7.36 -5.26
C LEU A 52 -7.00 7.32 -3.86
N ASP A 53 -8.30 7.05 -3.74
CA ASP A 53 -8.97 6.89 -2.44
C ASP A 53 -8.39 5.70 -1.67
N THR A 54 -8.24 4.55 -2.32
CA THR A 54 -7.64 3.36 -1.69
C THR A 54 -6.21 3.65 -1.23
N HIS A 55 -5.41 4.35 -2.05
CA HIS A 55 -4.05 4.74 -1.68
C HIS A 55 -4.03 5.70 -0.48
N ALA A 56 -4.95 6.66 -0.41
CA ALA A 56 -5.06 7.58 0.73
C ALA A 56 -5.45 6.87 2.03
N ARG A 57 -6.36 5.89 1.94
CA ARG A 57 -6.74 5.04 3.08
C ARG A 57 -5.55 4.20 3.57
N LEU A 58 -4.79 3.59 2.66
CA LEU A 58 -3.56 2.87 3.01
C LEU A 58 -2.56 3.76 3.74
N GLN A 59 -2.30 4.97 3.22
CA GLN A 59 -1.40 5.91 3.90
C GLN A 59 -1.89 6.32 5.30
N THR A 60 -3.20 6.40 5.50
CA THR A 60 -3.78 6.69 6.82
C THR A 60 -3.53 5.54 7.79
N ILE A 61 -3.72 4.30 7.32
CA ILE A 61 -3.44 3.09 8.10
C ILE A 61 -1.94 3.02 8.44
N ASP A 62 -1.05 3.22 7.47
CA ASP A 62 0.39 3.21 7.70
C ASP A 62 0.82 4.21 8.77
N ARG A 63 0.26 5.43 8.74
CA ARG A 63 0.51 6.46 9.77
C ARG A 63 0.03 6.00 11.15
N SER A 64 -1.11 5.33 11.23
CA SER A 64 -1.65 4.83 12.50
C SER A 64 -0.76 3.73 13.09
N ILE A 65 -0.25 2.81 12.25
CA ILE A 65 0.70 1.76 12.65
C ILE A 65 1.99 2.39 13.18
N LEU A 66 2.55 3.37 12.47
CA LEU A 66 3.76 4.07 12.91
C LEU A 66 3.55 4.84 14.22
N ALA A 67 2.37 5.44 14.42
CA ALA A 67 2.05 6.11 15.67
C ALA A 67 1.98 5.12 16.84
N GLN A 68 1.31 3.97 16.65
CA GLN A 68 1.24 2.91 17.65
C GLN A 68 2.62 2.30 17.96
N GLN A 69 3.45 2.13 16.93
CA GLN A 69 4.81 1.63 17.10
C GLN A 69 5.64 2.53 18.03
N ARG A 70 5.49 3.86 17.93
CA ARG A 70 6.23 4.83 18.77
C ARG A 70 5.87 4.75 20.25
N THR A 71 4.67 4.29 20.59
CA THR A 71 4.20 4.19 21.98
C THR A 71 4.31 2.78 22.55
N ASN A 72 4.68 1.78 21.74
CA ASN A 72 4.83 0.39 22.14
C ASN A 72 6.31 0.00 22.24
N ASP A 73 6.82 -0.18 23.47
CA ASP A 73 8.23 -0.50 23.72
C ASP A 73 8.68 -1.84 23.12
N VAL A 74 7.79 -2.83 23.07
CA VAL A 74 8.09 -4.13 22.44
C VAL A 74 8.27 -3.94 20.94
N ALA A 75 7.35 -3.23 20.28
CA ALA A 75 7.44 -2.92 18.86
C ALA A 75 8.70 -2.11 18.55
N ARG A 76 9.05 -1.10 19.37
CA ARG A 76 10.28 -0.32 19.19
C ARG A 76 11.53 -1.19 19.25
N ARG A 77 11.63 -2.10 20.22
CA ARG A 77 12.75 -3.03 20.36
C ARG A 77 12.83 -4.00 19.19
N LEU A 78 11.69 -4.56 18.76
CA LEU A 78 11.65 -5.45 17.61
C LEU A 78 12.08 -4.75 16.31
N SER A 79 11.75 -3.46 16.13
CA SER A 79 12.18 -2.67 14.97
C SER A 79 13.69 -2.42 14.88
N THR A 80 14.46 -2.66 15.95
CA THR A 80 15.92 -2.53 15.88
C THR A 80 16.60 -3.78 15.32
N ILE A 81 15.85 -4.88 15.13
CA ILE A 81 16.37 -6.11 14.56
C ILE A 81 16.50 -5.96 13.04
N PRO A 82 17.69 -6.19 12.45
CA PRO A 82 17.87 -6.15 11.00
C PRO A 82 16.85 -7.06 10.29
N GLY A 83 16.14 -6.52 9.31
CA GLY A 83 15.09 -7.24 8.58
C GLY A 83 13.69 -7.16 9.20
N ILE A 84 13.53 -6.68 10.44
CA ILE A 84 12.22 -6.46 11.06
C ILE A 84 11.87 -4.97 10.99
N GLY A 85 11.11 -4.59 9.97
CA GLY A 85 10.62 -3.23 9.80
C GLY A 85 9.54 -2.84 10.83
N PRO A 86 9.12 -1.57 10.89
CA PRO A 86 8.14 -1.08 11.86
C PRO A 86 6.78 -1.79 11.77
N ILE A 87 6.34 -2.14 10.56
CA ILE A 87 5.09 -2.89 10.35
C ILE A 87 5.21 -4.29 10.98
N GLY A 88 6.26 -5.04 10.62
CA GLY A 88 6.49 -6.39 11.15
C GLY A 88 6.67 -6.39 12.67
N ALA A 89 7.42 -5.42 13.20
CA ALA A 89 7.60 -5.26 14.64
C ALA A 89 6.28 -4.98 15.38
N THR A 90 5.42 -4.12 14.82
CA THR A 90 4.11 -3.80 15.40
C THR A 90 3.18 -5.00 15.33
N ALA A 91 3.17 -5.72 14.20
CA ALA A 91 2.40 -6.95 14.04
C ALA A 91 2.83 -8.02 15.05
N LEU A 92 4.14 -8.28 15.18
CA LEU A 92 4.67 -9.25 16.15
C LEU A 92 4.30 -8.87 17.59
N ALA A 93 4.47 -7.60 17.97
CA ALA A 93 4.10 -7.12 19.30
C ALA A 93 2.59 -7.21 19.57
N ALA A 94 1.74 -7.12 18.54
CA ALA A 94 0.29 -7.24 18.67
C ALA A 94 -0.20 -8.69 18.64
N SER A 95 0.43 -9.56 17.85
CA SER A 95 0.00 -10.95 17.64
C SER A 95 0.53 -11.91 18.71
N VAL A 96 1.66 -11.58 19.36
CA VAL A 96 2.29 -12.44 20.38
C VAL A 96 1.94 -11.91 21.77
N ALA A 97 0.81 -12.37 22.31
CA ALA A 97 0.35 -11.96 23.64
C ALA A 97 1.22 -12.52 24.78
N ASP A 98 1.77 -13.73 24.60
CA ASP A 98 2.61 -14.41 25.61
C ASP A 98 3.77 -15.16 24.93
N PRO A 99 4.97 -14.56 24.86
CA PRO A 99 6.16 -15.18 24.28
C PRO A 99 6.62 -16.43 25.04
N GLY A 100 6.22 -16.59 26.31
CA GLY A 100 6.62 -17.73 27.15
C GLY A 100 5.97 -19.05 26.73
N ARG A 101 4.96 -19.02 25.86
CA ARG A 101 4.32 -20.22 25.29
C ARG A 101 5.21 -20.97 24.31
N PHE A 102 6.26 -20.32 23.80
CA PHE A 102 7.24 -20.95 22.93
C PHE A 102 8.42 -21.44 23.76
N ARG A 103 8.79 -22.71 23.58
CA ARG A 103 9.93 -23.37 24.24
C ARG A 103 11.27 -22.76 23.82
N SER A 104 11.33 -22.19 22.62
CA SER A 104 12.53 -21.52 22.10
C SER A 104 12.20 -20.55 20.98
N GLY A 105 13.13 -19.63 20.67
CA GLY A 105 13.00 -18.76 19.49
C GLY A 105 12.93 -19.52 18.16
N ARG A 106 13.46 -20.75 18.08
CA ARG A 106 13.33 -21.60 16.89
C ARG A 106 11.90 -22.14 16.72
N GLU A 107 11.23 -22.50 17.82
CA GLU A 107 9.82 -22.91 17.78
C GLU A 107 8.90 -21.73 17.46
N PHE A 108 9.28 -20.52 17.90
CA PHE A 108 8.58 -19.30 17.52
C PHE A 108 8.68 -18.96 16.02
N ALA A 109 9.80 -19.34 15.36
CA ALA A 109 10.07 -19.03 13.96
C ALA A 109 9.65 -20.13 12.97
N ALA A 110 9.23 -21.30 13.46
CA ALA A 110 8.80 -22.45 12.66
C ALA A 110 7.34 -22.32 12.21
#